data_AF-A0A7Z2V0J9-F1
#
_entry.id   AF-A0A7Z2V0J9-F1
#
_cell.length_a   1.000
_cell.length_b   1.000
_cell.length_c   1.000
_cell.angle_alpha   90.00
_cell.angle_beta   90.00
_cell.angle_gamma   90.00
#
_symmetry.space_group_name_H-M   'P 1'
#
loop_
_entity.id
_entity.type
_entity.pdbx_description
1 polymer ?
#
loop_
_entity_poly.entity_id
_entity_poly.type
_entity_poly.pdbx_seq_one_letter_code
_entity_poly.pdbx_strand_id
1 'polypeptide(L)' 'MFLTLKEVMERYKASRSSVYRWAGDPDDPFPQPGTVGVRCTRWLIEDLEAYDRTVSAKGKRKILQPLRGAPGKA' A
#
# COMPACT_ATOMS: atom_id res chain seq x y z
N MET A 1 6.96 -13.71 7.17
CA MET A 1 8.08 -12.82 6.76
C MET A 1 7.53 -11.40 6.56
N PHE A 2 8.30 -10.35 6.85
CA PHE A 2 7.83 -8.96 6.81
C PHE A 2 8.57 -8.14 5.75
N LEU A 3 7.85 -7.29 5.01
CA LEU A 3 8.43 -6.30 4.11
C LEU A 3 8.48 -4.93 4.79
N THR A 4 9.59 -4.26 4.55
CA THR A 4 9.73 -2.84 4.86
C THR A 4 8.92 -2.01 3.86
N LEU A 5 8.58 -0.80 4.27
CA LEU A 5 7.95 0.19 3.39
C LEU A 5 8.69 0.37 2.06
N LYS A 6 10.03 0.29 2.06
CA LYS A 6 10.84 0.43 0.84
C LYS A 6 10.54 -0.70 -0.14
N GLU A 7 10.54 -1.94 0.33
CA GLU A 7 10.26 -3.11 -0.50
C GLU A 7 8.83 -3.09 -1.04
N VAL A 8 7.86 -2.65 -0.23
CA VAL A 8 6.47 -2.46 -0.67
C VAL A 8 6.39 -1.39 -1.77
N MET A 9 7.05 -0.25 -1.59
CA MET A 9 7.11 0.80 -2.62
C MET A 9 7.70 0.29 -3.94
N GLU A 10 8.81 -0.47 -3.88
CA GLU A 10 9.45 -1.03 -5.08
C GLU A 10 8.57 -2.08 -5.77
N ARG A 11 7.89 -2.94 -5.00
CA ARG A 11 6.99 -3.98 -5.51
C ARG A 11 5.79 -3.40 -6.26
N TYR A 12 5.14 -2.39 -5.68
CA TYR A 12 3.95 -1.76 -6.27
C TYR A 12 4.27 -0.52 -7.11
N LYS A 13 5.56 -0.17 -7.29
CA LYS A 13 6.04 1.06 -7.94
C LYS A 13 5.30 2.31 -7.41
N ALA A 14 5.06 2.34 -6.10
CA ALA A 14 4.25 3.34 -5.43
C ALA A 14 5.10 4.23 -4.53
N SER A 15 4.66 5.47 -4.34
CA SER A 15 5.26 6.39 -3.36
C SER A 15 4.79 6.05 -1.95
N ARG A 16 5.61 6.40 -0.95
CA ARG A 16 5.29 6.25 0.48
C ARG A 16 3.90 6.75 0.84
N SER A 17 3.55 7.94 0.36
CA SER A 17 2.25 8.57 0.60
C SER A 17 1.10 7.75 0.04
N SER A 18 1.28 7.11 -1.12
CA SER A 18 0.26 6.23 -1.72
C SER A 18 0.04 4.98 -0.89
N VAL A 19 1.13 4.33 -0.44
CA VAL A 19 1.05 3.13 0.41
C VAL A 19 0.30 3.41 1.71
N TYR A 20 0.61 4.53 2.39
CA TYR A 20 -0.12 4.92 3.59
C TYR A 20 -1.56 5.33 3.31
N ARG A 21 -1.83 5.92 2.14
CA ARG A 21 -3.20 6.27 1.75
C ARG A 21 -4.02 4.99 1.56
N TRP A 22 -3.50 4.00 0.84
CA TRP A 22 -4.19 2.71 0.63
C TRP A 22 -4.43 1.98 1.95
N ALA A 23 -3.44 1.93 2.83
CA ALA A 23 -3.60 1.31 4.15
C ALA A 23 -4.64 1.99 5.06
N GLY A 24 -5.00 3.25 4.78
CA GLY A 24 -6.00 4.01 5.53
C GLY A 24 -7.32 4.23 4.78
N ASP A 25 -7.42 3.75 3.53
CA ASP A 25 -8.62 3.93 2.71
C ASP A 25 -9.59 2.76 2.97
N PRO A 26 -10.83 3.02 3.39
CA PRO A 26 -11.79 1.95 3.69
C PRO A 26 -12.35 1.25 2.43
N ASP A 27 -12.18 1.84 1.23
CA ASP A 27 -12.60 1.23 -0.03
C ASP A 27 -11.50 0.32 -0.63
N ASP A 28 -10.24 0.55 -0.23
CA ASP A 28 -9.10 -0.24 -0.66
C ASP A 28 -8.81 -1.38 0.34
N PRO A 29 -8.81 -2.66 -0.09
CA PRO A 29 -8.53 -3.77 0.82
C PRO A 29 -7.04 -3.90 1.16
N PHE A 30 -6.24 -2.84 1.01
CA PHE A 30 -4.79 -2.88 1.21
C PHE A 30 -4.46 -3.19 2.67
N PRO A 31 -3.50 -4.11 2.92
CA PRO A 31 -3.24 -4.54 4.28
C PRO A 31 -2.67 -3.41 5.14
N GLN A 32 -3.20 -3.34 6.36
CA GLN A 32 -2.73 -2.36 7.33
C GLN A 32 -1.31 -2.70 7.77
N PRO A 33 -0.44 -1.69 7.95
CA PRO A 33 0.90 -1.94 8.45
C PRO A 33 0.84 -2.45 9.88
N GLY A 34 1.45 -3.60 10.13
CA GLY A 34 1.69 -4.10 11.48
C GLY A 34 2.75 -3.26 12.19
N THR A 35 2.51 -2.91 13.45
CA THR A 35 3.50 -2.25 14.29
C THR A 35 4.39 -3.31 14.94
N VAL A 36 5.61 -3.49 14.42
CA VAL A 36 6.58 -4.48 14.94
C VAL A 36 7.46 -3.89 16.05
N GLY A 37 7.29 -2.60 16.37
CA GLY A 37 7.99 -1.90 17.46
C GLY A 37 7.74 -0.40 17.42
N VAL A 38 8.40 0.35 18.31
CA VAL A 38 8.29 1.82 18.37
C VAL A 38 8.69 2.42 17.02
N ARG A 39 7.70 2.96 16.29
CA ARG A 39 7.84 3.59 14.95
C ARG A 39 8.27 2.66 13.81
N CYS A 40 8.13 1.35 13.96
CA CYS A 40 8.44 0.38 12.90
C CYS A 40 7.15 -0.25 12.34
N THR A 41 6.60 0.37 11.31
CA THR A 41 5.49 -0.19 10.51
C THR A 41 6.06 -1.12 9.44
N ARG A 42 5.61 -2.37 9.45
CA ARG A 42 5.98 -3.41 8.47
C ARG A 42 4.74 -4.11 7.94
N TRP A 43 4.82 -4.58 6.71
CA TRP A 43 3.76 -5.36 6.08
C TRP A 43 4.09 -6.83 6.13
N LEU A 44 3.10 -7.66 6.47
CA LEU A 44 3.24 -9.10 6.34
C LEU A 44 3.22 -9.46 4.84
N ILE A 45 4.17 -10.30 4.43
CA ILE A 45 4.19 -10.80 3.05
C ILE A 45 2.90 -11.55 2.74
N GLU A 46 2.43 -12.36 3.68
CA GLU A 46 1.22 -13.17 3.52
C GLU A 46 -0.03 -12.31 3.27
N ASP A 47 -0.16 -11.19 3.99
CA ASP A 47 -1.22 -10.19 3.76
C ASP A 47 -1.12 -9.54 2.38
N LEU A 48 0.08 -9.19 1.93
CA LEU A 48 0.29 -8.59 0.61
C LEU A 48 0.01 -9.57 -0.52
N GLU A 49 0.34 -10.85 -0.34
CA GLU A 49 0.00 -11.91 -1.29
C GLU A 49 -1.50 -12.21 -1.31
N ALA A 50 -2.15 -12.20 -0.14
CA ALA A 50 -3.61 -12.31 -0.06
C ALA A 50 -4.28 -11.13 -0.76
N TYR A 51 -3.78 -9.91 -0.53
CA TYR A 51 -4.23 -8.71 -1.25
C TYR A 51 -4.05 -8.84 -2.76
N ASP A 52 -2.88 -9.27 -3.23
CA ASP A 52 -2.61 -9.47 -4.65
C ASP A 52 -3.61 -10.45 -5.30
N ARG A 53 -3.97 -11.54 -4.60
CA ARG A 53 -5.01 -12.47 -5.04
C ARG A 53 -6.38 -11.81 -5.15
N THR A 54 -6.75 -10.94 -4.21
CA THR A 54 -8.03 -10.21 -4.24
C THR A 54 -8.07 -9.13 -5.32
N VAL A 55 -6.99 -8.36 -5.50
CA VAL A 55 -6.87 -7.31 -6.52
C VAL A 55 -6.78 -7.90 -7.91
N SER A 56 -6.10 -9.04 -8.08
CA SER A 56 -6.05 -9.77 -9.35
C SER A 56 -7.46 -10.19 -9.80
N ALA A 57 -8.33 -10.58 -8.87
CA ALA A 57 -9.74 -10.87 -9.13
C ALA A 57 -10.59 -9.60 -9.39
N LYS A 58 -10.27 -8.48 -8.74
CA LYS A 58 -10.90 -7.16 -8.94
C LYS A 58 -10.23 -6.43 -10.11
N GLY A 59 -10.30 -7.06 -11.29
CA GLY A 59 -9.51 -6.77 -12.50
C GLY A 59 -9.04 -5.33 -12.66
N LYS A 60 -7.70 -5.14 -12.66
CA LYS A 60 -6.91 -3.99 -13.14
C LYS A 60 -7.57 -2.61 -13.07
N ARG A 61 -8.34 -2.31 -12.03
CA ARG A 61 -8.83 -0.96 -11.82
C ARG A 61 -7.84 -0.22 -10.96
N LYS A 62 -6.81 0.25 -11.68
CA LYS A 62 -6.39 1.64 -11.56
C LYS A 62 -5.42 1.96 -10.40
N ILE A 63 -4.44 1.07 -10.16
CA ILE A 63 -3.24 1.37 -9.35
C ILE A 63 -2.19 2.24 -10.10
N LEU A 64 -2.48 2.65 -11.33
CA LEU A 64 -1.64 3.49 -12.20
C LEU A 64 -2.38 4.76 -12.66
N GLN A 65 -3.07 5.49 -11.77
CA GLN A 65 -3.41 6.88 -12.11
C GLN A 65 -2.25 7.78 -11.72
N PRO A 66 -1.86 8.74 -12.58
CA PRO A 66 -1.14 9.90 -12.08
C PRO A 66 -2.02 10.55 -11.02
N LEU A 67 -1.43 10.80 -9.84
CA LEU A 67 -2.09 11.40 -8.69
C LEU A 67 -2.74 12.73 -9.12
N ARG A 68 -4.05 12.72 -9.41
CA ARG A 68 -4.83 13.94 -9.57
C ARG A 68 -5.02 14.51 -8.15
N GLY A 69 -4.34 15.63 -7.89
CA GLY A 69 -4.53 16.44 -6.69
C GLY A 69 -3.41 16.30 -5.67
N ALA A 70 -2.29 16.97 -5.92
CA ALA A 70 -1.50 17.53 -4.83
C ALA A 70 -2.30 18.70 -4.24
N PRO A 71 -2.76 18.69 -2.98
CA PRO A 71 -3.08 19.94 -2.31
C PRO A 71 -1.76 20.69 -2.10
N GLY A 72 -1.70 21.89 -2.68
CA GLY A 72 -0.55 22.77 -2.58
C GLY A 72 -0.08 22.94 -1.14
N LYS A 73 1.22 22.74 -0.92
CA LYS A 73 1.89 23.43 0.18
C LYS A 73 2.11 24.87 -0.29
N ALA A 74 1.37 25.79 0.32
CA ALA A 74 1.68 27.21 0.36
C ALA A 74 3.03 27.46 1.04
#